data_AF-A0A662SST6-F1
#
_entry.id   AF-A0A662SST6-F1
#
_cell.length_a   1.000
_cell.length_b   1.000
_cell.length_c   1.000
_cell.angle_alpha   90.00
_cell.angle_beta   90.00
_cell.angle_gamma   90.00
#
_symmetry.space_group_name_H-M   'P 1'
#
loop_
_entity.id
_entity.type
_entity.pdbx_description
1 polymer ?
#
loop_
_entity_poly.entity_id
_entity_poly.type
_entity_poly.pdbx_seq_one_letter_code
_entity_poly.pdbx_strand_id
1 'polypeptide(L)'
;MSELVLGKRLDDGEFKLKVKELLTGRTAIVAKTGYGKSWALRRIAEQLLDLGYPVGIVDPEGEHVTIADAYDALIISPEGDVDITKVSARRVAKAALSGVSFILDLSKYTPEQA
;
A
#
# COMPACT_ATOMS: atom_id res chain seq x y z
N MET A 1 3.02 -22.13 4.94
CA MET A 1 2.10 -20.97 4.77
C MET A 1 2.90 -19.73 5.13
N SER A 2 2.84 -18.67 4.33
CA SER A 2 3.61 -17.44 4.57
C SER A 2 3.01 -16.60 5.69
N GLU A 3 3.89 -15.97 6.45
CA GLU A 3 3.56 -15.10 7.59
C GLU A 3 4.32 -13.78 7.44
N LEU A 4 3.72 -12.68 7.88
CA LEU A 4 4.36 -11.37 7.98
C LEU A 4 4.72 -11.11 9.44
N VAL A 5 5.95 -10.66 9.72
CA VAL A 5 6.35 -10.28 11.08
C VAL A 5 6.09 -8.79 11.26
N LEU A 6 5.16 -8.43 12.14
CA LEU A 6 4.82 -7.04 12.41
C LEU A 6 5.59 -6.44 13.59
N GLY A 7 6.09 -7.28 14.49
CA GLY A 7 6.81 -6.82 15.66
C GLY A 7 7.01 -7.93 16.68
N LYS A 8 7.16 -7.53 17.94
CA LYS A 8 7.31 -8.45 19.07
C LYS A 8 6.11 -8.34 19.99
N ARG A 9 5.75 -9.45 20.63
CA ARG A 9 4.75 -9.48 21.70
C ARG A 9 5.37 -9.01 23.01
N LEU A 10 4.53 -8.55 23.94
CA LEU A 10 4.98 -8.10 25.27
C LEU A 10 5.44 -9.27 26.16
N ASP A 11 4.89 -10.46 25.92
CA ASP A 11 5.19 -11.71 26.60
C ASP A 11 6.31 -12.52 25.94
N ASP A 12 7.15 -11.85 25.14
CA ASP A 12 8.20 -12.43 24.28
C ASP A 12 7.67 -13.16 23.02
N GLY A 13 8.52 -13.24 21.99
CA GLY A 13 8.21 -13.81 20.69
C GLY A 13 7.71 -12.81 19.63
N GLU A 14 7.60 -13.28 18.40
CA GLU A 14 7.17 -12.47 17.25
C GLU A 14 5.65 -12.35 17.18
N PHE A 15 5.16 -11.16 16.87
CA PHE A 15 3.77 -10.96 16.45
C PHE A 15 3.68 -11.09 14.94
N LYS A 16 2.95 -12.11 14.48
CA LYS A 16 2.84 -12.48 13.08
C LYS A 16 1.41 -12.39 12.56
N LEU A 17 1.28 -11.96 11.31
CA LEU A 17 0.03 -12.01 10.57
C LEU A 17 0.11 -13.12 9.52
N LYS A 18 -0.96 -13.90 9.38
CA LYS A 18 -1.05 -14.91 8.33
C LYS A 18 -1.43 -14.25 7.01
N VAL A 19 -0.60 -14.43 6.00
CA VAL A 19 -0.85 -13.84 4.66
C VAL A 19 -2.19 -14.29 4.09
N LYS A 20 -2.56 -15.56 4.26
CA LYS A 20 -3.86 -16.08 3.79
C LYS A 20 -5.05 -15.30 4.38
N GLU A 21 -5.01 -14.99 5.67
CA GLU A 21 -6.10 -14.26 6.34
C GLU A 21 -6.17 -12.81 5.86
N LEU A 22 -5.01 -12.17 5.62
CA LEU A 22 -4.94 -10.83 5.03
C LEU A 22 -5.51 -10.79 3.60
N LEU A 23 -5.12 -11.72 2.74
CA LEU A 23 -5.48 -11.72 1.31
C LEU A 23 -6.94 -12.12 1.06
N THR A 24 -7.51 -12.98 1.91
CA THR A 24 -8.90 -13.44 1.78
C THR A 24 -9.89 -12.60 2.58
N GLY A 25 -9.38 -11.83 3.55
CA GLY A 25 -10.17 -11.08 4.51
C GLY A 25 -10.24 -9.59 4.22
N ARG A 26 -10.69 -8.85 5.24
CA ARG A 26 -10.62 -7.39 5.30
C ARG A 26 -9.99 -7.02 6.64
N THR A 27 -9.02 -6.11 6.61
CA THR A 27 -8.29 -5.70 7.81
C THR A 27 -8.48 -4.21 8.02
N ALA A 28 -8.80 -3.83 9.26
CA ALA A 28 -8.84 -2.44 9.68
C ALA A 28 -7.67 -2.18 10.63
N ILE A 29 -6.86 -1.16 10.34
CA ILE A 29 -5.80 -0.67 11.22
C ILE A 29 -6.25 0.69 11.75
N VAL A 30 -6.54 0.75 13.06
CA VAL A 30 -7.08 1.94 13.72
C VAL A 30 -6.13 2.37 14.82
N ALA A 31 -5.65 3.60 14.75
CA ALA A 31 -4.78 4.20 15.77
C ALA A 31 -4.88 5.73 15.73
N LYS A 32 -4.48 6.39 16.83
CA LYS A 32 -4.30 7.86 16.87
C LYS A 32 -3.10 8.27 16.01
N THR A 33 -3.07 9.53 15.58
CA THR A 33 -1.91 10.12 14.89
C THR A 33 -0.65 9.93 15.73
N GLY A 34 0.44 9.47 15.09
CA GLY A 34 1.72 9.17 15.76
C GLY A 34 1.84 7.78 16.39
N TYR A 35 0.78 6.96 16.40
CA TYR A 35 0.79 5.63 17.03
C TYR A 35 1.16 4.50 16.04
N GLY A 36 1.83 4.84 14.94
CA GLY A 36 2.38 3.85 14.01
C GLY A 36 1.40 3.24 13.01
N LYS A 37 0.24 3.88 12.73
CA LYS A 37 -0.71 3.42 11.69
C LYS A 37 -0.03 3.25 10.32
N SER A 38 0.58 4.32 9.82
CA SER A 38 1.24 4.35 8.51
C SER A 38 2.47 3.46 8.48
N TRP A 39 3.19 3.37 9.61
CA TRP A 39 4.31 2.43 9.77
C TRP A 39 3.84 0.98 9.63
N ALA A 40 2.77 0.59 10.33
CA ALA A 40 2.24 -0.76 10.27
C ALA A 40 1.73 -1.10 8.87
N LEU A 41 1.02 -0.18 8.21
CA LEU A 41 0.56 -0.35 6.83
C LEU A 41 1.73 -0.54 5.88
N ARG A 42 2.76 0.33 5.95
CA ARG A 42 3.98 0.22 5.15
C ARG A 42 4.68 -1.12 5.37
N ARG A 43 4.83 -1.55 6.63
CA ARG A 43 5.51 -2.81 6.96
C ARG A 43 4.75 -4.04 6.47
N ILE A 44 3.42 -3.99 6.41
CA ILE A 44 2.61 -5.04 5.78
C ILE A 44 2.81 -5.02 4.26
N ALA A 45 2.71 -3.86 3.63
CA ALA A 45 2.83 -3.70 2.18
C ALA A 45 4.19 -4.19 1.66
N GLU A 46 5.29 -3.74 2.27
CA GLU A 46 6.66 -4.14 1.92
C GLU A 46 6.84 -5.65 2.00
N GLN A 47 6.40 -6.28 3.11
CA GLN A 47 6.55 -7.73 3.23
C GLN A 47 5.63 -8.53 2.29
N LEU A 48 4.48 -7.98 1.89
CA LEU A 48 3.67 -8.59 0.85
C LEU A 48 4.38 -8.52 -0.51
N LEU A 49 5.00 -7.38 -0.82
CA LEU A 49 5.78 -7.18 -2.04
C LEU A 49 7.03 -8.09 -2.07
N ASP A 50 7.74 -8.23 -0.94
CA ASP A 50 8.87 -9.16 -0.78
C ASP A 50 8.47 -10.62 -1.09
N LEU A 51 7.22 -10.98 -0.81
CA LEU A 51 6.64 -12.29 -1.10
C LEU A 51 6.04 -12.40 -2.52
N GLY A 52 6.15 -11.35 -3.34
CA GLY A 52 5.65 -11.30 -4.71
C GLY A 52 4.14 -11.06 -4.83
N TYR A 53 3.46 -10.64 -3.77
CA TYR A 53 2.06 -10.26 -3.85
C TYR A 53 1.93 -8.81 -4.32
N PRO A 54 1.15 -8.53 -5.38
CA PRO A 54 0.94 -7.16 -5.84
C PRO A 54 0.16 -6.35 -4.80
N VAL A 55 0.58 -5.10 -4.60
CA VAL A 55 -0.04 -4.19 -3.64
C VAL A 55 -0.47 -2.90 -4.35
N GLY A 56 -1.71 -2.49 -4.10
CA GLY A 56 -2.24 -1.18 -4.48
C GLY A 56 -2.46 -0.32 -3.25
N ILE A 57 -1.89 0.88 -3.21
CA ILE A 57 -2.06 1.84 -2.12
C ILE A 57 -2.79 3.06 -2.66
N VAL A 58 -3.85 3.48 -1.98
CA VAL A 58 -4.45 4.81 -2.16
C VAL A 58 -3.87 5.69 -1.06
N ASP A 59 -3.16 6.74 -1.44
CA ASP A 59 -2.34 7.53 -0.52
C ASP A 59 -2.77 9.01 -0.53
N PRO A 60 -3.71 9.40 0.34
CA PRO A 60 -4.16 10.79 0.45
C PRO A 60 -3.09 11.76 0.95
N GLU A 61 -2.14 11.28 1.76
CA GLU A 61 -1.17 12.13 2.46
C GLU A 61 0.23 12.08 1.83
N GLY A 62 0.47 11.15 0.89
CA GLY A 62 1.76 10.97 0.20
C GLY A 62 2.82 10.29 1.07
N GLU A 63 2.43 9.59 2.14
CA GLU A 63 3.34 8.95 3.10
C GLU A 63 4.01 7.67 2.55
N HIS A 64 3.46 7.10 1.48
CA HIS A 64 3.81 5.78 0.98
C HIS A 64 4.50 5.80 -0.39
N VAL A 65 4.60 6.95 -1.06
CA VAL A 65 5.20 7.09 -2.42
C VAL A 65 6.59 6.45 -2.52
N THR A 66 7.43 6.61 -1.50
CA THR A 66 8.80 6.05 -1.46
C THR A 66 8.86 4.51 -1.45
N ILE A 67 7.73 3.80 -1.35
CA ILE A 67 7.70 2.35 -1.57
C ILE A 67 8.07 2.02 -3.03
N ALA A 68 7.71 2.88 -3.99
CA ALA A 68 8.07 2.71 -5.39
C ALA A 68 9.59 2.81 -5.66
N ASP A 69 10.36 3.40 -4.75
CA ASP A 69 11.82 3.47 -4.89
C ASP A 69 12.49 2.09 -4.72
N ALA A 70 11.86 1.21 -3.94
CA ALA A 70 12.41 -0.11 -3.59
C ALA A 70 11.71 -1.27 -4.33
N TYR A 71 10.51 -1.04 -4.86
CA TYR A 71 9.68 -2.06 -5.48
C TYR A 71 9.15 -1.57 -6.83
N ASP A 72 8.95 -2.49 -7.78
CA ASP A 72 8.39 -2.18 -9.11
C ASP A 72 6.89 -1.85 -9.00
N ALA A 73 6.60 -0.64 -8.50
CA ALA A 73 5.27 -0.11 -8.31
C ALA A 73 5.13 1.22 -9.05
N LEU A 74 4.06 1.37 -9.82
CA LEU A 74 3.79 2.62 -10.56
C LEU A 74 3.28 3.70 -9.62
N ILE A 75 3.83 4.91 -9.74
CA ILE A 75 3.26 6.11 -9.12
C ILE A 75 2.19 6.67 -10.05
N ILE A 76 0.96 6.74 -9.55
CA ILE A 76 -0.20 7.27 -10.25
C ILE A 76 -0.54 8.63 -9.65
N SER A 77 -0.23 9.69 -10.36
CA SER A 77 -0.50 11.09 -10.02
C SER A 77 -0.29 11.97 -11.27
N PRO A 78 -0.70 13.25 -11.30
CA PRO A 78 -0.48 14.12 -12.45
C PRO A 78 0.98 14.21 -12.92
N GLU A 79 1.92 14.04 -11.98
CA GLU A 79 3.37 14.15 -12.20
C GLU A 79 4.09 12.80 -12.00
N GLY A 80 3.35 11.70 -11.83
CA GLY A 80 3.91 10.35 -11.63
C GLY A 80 4.18 9.61 -12.94
N ASP A 81 4.51 8.32 -12.83
CA ASP A 81 4.70 7.41 -13.97
C ASP A 81 3.44 7.32 -14.84
N VAL A 82 2.27 7.41 -14.20
CA VAL A 82 0.96 7.39 -14.86
C VAL A 82 0.15 8.62 -14.46
N ASP A 83 -0.04 9.53 -15.42
CA ASP A 83 -0.96 10.66 -15.28
C ASP A 83 -2.42 10.21 -15.28
N ILE A 84 -3.03 10.19 -14.10
CA ILE A 84 -4.43 9.78 -13.89
C ILE A 84 -5.45 10.69 -14.60
N THR A 85 -5.08 11.93 -14.95
CA THR A 85 -5.96 12.83 -15.73
C THR A 85 -6.05 12.40 -17.20
N LYS A 86 -5.05 11.65 -17.67
CA LYS A 86 -4.93 11.16 -19.06
C LYS A 86 -5.26 9.68 -19.21
N VAL A 87 -5.44 8.95 -18.09
CA VAL A 87 -5.71 7.51 -18.08
C VAL A 87 -7.00 7.22 -17.33
N SER A 88 -7.86 6.38 -17.89
CA SER A 88 -9.08 5.98 -17.19
C SER A 88 -8.80 5.07 -15.99
N ALA A 89 -9.51 5.30 -14.89
CA ALA A 89 -9.45 4.47 -13.69
C ALA A 89 -9.66 2.96 -14.00
N ARG A 90 -10.48 2.64 -15.02
CA ARG A 90 -10.69 1.27 -15.48
C ARG A 90 -9.41 0.61 -16.00
N ARG A 91 -8.54 1.34 -16.72
CA ARG A 91 -7.28 0.81 -17.23
C ARG A 91 -6.29 0.56 -16.10
N VAL A 92 -6.20 1.47 -15.14
CA VAL A 92 -5.41 1.30 -13.91
C VAL A 92 -5.85 0.04 -13.17
N ALA A 93 -7.16 -0.10 -12.92
CA ALA A 93 -7.70 -1.28 -12.26
C ALA A 93 -7.38 -2.59 -13.01
N LYS A 94 -7.43 -2.59 -14.34
CA LYS A 94 -7.08 -3.76 -15.15
C LYS A 94 -5.59 -4.12 -15.05
N ALA A 95 -4.71 -3.12 -15.00
CA ALA A 95 -3.27 -3.34 -14.79
C ALA A 95 -3.00 -3.94 -13.41
N ALA A 96 -3.65 -3.42 -12.36
CA ALA A 96 -3.58 -3.96 -11.01
C ALA A 96 -4.01 -5.43 -10.94
N LEU A 97 -5.13 -5.78 -11.60
CA LEU A 97 -5.60 -7.17 -11.72
C LEU A 97 -4.63 -8.07 -12.49
N SER A 98 -3.70 -7.51 -13.26
CA SER A 98 -2.64 -8.24 -13.98
C SER A 98 -1.36 -8.38 -13.16
N GLY A 99 -1.37 -7.95 -11.89
CA GLY A 99 -0.23 -8.08 -10.97
C GLY A 99 0.68 -6.85 -10.89
N VAL A 100 0.27 -5.71 -11.47
CA VAL A 100 1.04 -4.46 -11.35
C VAL A 100 0.75 -3.81 -10.01
N SER A 101 1.78 -3.61 -9.19
CA SER A 101 1.69 -2.80 -7.97
C SER A 101 1.60 -1.32 -8.30
N PHE A 102 0.90 -0.55 -7.47
CA PHE A 102 0.76 0.88 -7.71
C PHE A 102 0.53 1.67 -6.41
N ILE A 103 0.88 2.95 -6.47
CA ILE A 103 0.57 3.94 -5.45
C ILE A 103 -0.22 5.05 -6.15
N LEU A 104 -1.48 5.20 -5.77
CA LEU A 104 -2.32 6.33 -6.17
C LEU A 104 -2.06 7.47 -5.19
N ASP A 105 -1.13 8.35 -5.54
CA ASP A 105 -0.77 9.53 -4.75
C ASP A 105 -1.77 10.66 -5.00
N LEU A 106 -2.57 10.95 -3.97
CA LEU A 106 -3.58 12.00 -4.00
C LEU A 106 -3.15 13.25 -3.22
N SER A 107 -1.94 13.28 -2.66
CA SER A 107 -1.45 14.40 -1.83
C SER A 107 -1.36 15.74 -2.56
N LYS A 108 -1.35 15.69 -3.90
CA LYS A 108 -1.31 16.87 -4.78
C LYS A 108 -2.68 17.31 -5.28
N TYR A 109 -3.74 16.55 -5.01
CA TYR A 109 -5.09 16.93 -5.38
C TYR A 109 -5.68 17.85 -4.33
N THR A 110 -5.82 19.13 -4.66
CA THR A 110 -6.60 20.03 -3.81
C THR A 110 -8.09 19.89 -4.13
N PRO A 111 -9.00 20.04 -3.15
CA PRO A 111 -10.44 19.99 -3.37
C PRO A 111 -10.97 20.99 -4.43
N GLU A 112 -10.20 22.03 -4.74
CA GLU A 112 -10.53 23.04 -5.76
C GLU A 112 -10.37 22.52 -7.20
N GLN A 113 -9.78 21.33 -7.38
CA GLN A 113 -9.51 20.70 -8.67
C GLN A 113 -10.44 19.50 -8.95
N ALA A 114 -11.45 19.26 -8.10
CA ALA A 114 -12.39 18.13 -8.18
C ALA A 114 -13.76 18.51 -8.76
#